data_AF-A0A3D2Y0X6-F1
#
_entry.id   AF-A0A3D2Y0X6-F1
#
_cell.length_a   1.000
_cell.length_b   1.000
_cell.length_c   1.000
_cell.angle_alpha   90.00
_cell.angle_beta   90.00
_cell.angle_gamma   90.00
#
_symmetry.space_group_name_H-M   'P 1'
#
loop_
_entity.id
_entity.type
_entity.pdbx_description
1 polymer ?
#
loop_
_entity_poly.entity_id
_entity_poly.type
_entity_poly.pdbx_seq_one_letter_code
_entity_poly.pdbx_strand_id
1 'polypeptide(L)'
;MFEDAISLLYELGPMNLTEQQVPALLRNWQSAGNTLLLLTSRAPKNRPATERELLRHGIDVSQAALTPVDNTNPVYREKLEREMSYSRGLMMTTGMNKGTMLEWILNATERQFDAIVFVDDSHTNIENMDNAWQQHNTDMRIFHYTHVEAERKKLQGQVLTEVQAERMANDYAKLIATLNSIFPARQNDGQCLGQ
;
A
#
# COMPACT_ATOMS: atom_id res chain seq x y z
N MET A 1 11.64 -5.99 15.13
CA MET A 1 12.56 -4.83 15.14
C MET A 1 12.55 -4.06 13.82
N PHE A 2 12.92 -4.64 12.67
CA PHE A 2 12.85 -3.92 11.37
C PHE A 2 11.41 -3.52 10.98
N GLU A 3 10.45 -4.44 11.11
CA GLU A 3 9.03 -4.12 10.82
C GLU A 3 8.45 -3.04 11.74
N ASP A 4 8.88 -3.01 13.00
CA ASP A 4 8.40 -2.04 13.99
C ASP A 4 8.99 -0.65 13.71
N ALA A 5 10.26 -0.59 13.31
CA ALA A 5 10.91 0.65 12.88
C ALA A 5 10.25 1.23 11.61
N ILE A 6 9.96 0.40 10.61
CA ILE A 6 9.25 0.84 9.39
C ILE A 6 7.84 1.35 9.72
N SER A 7 7.12 0.64 10.60
CA SER A 7 5.77 1.05 11.03
C SER A 7 5.83 2.40 11.77
N LEU A 8 6.82 2.59 12.65
CA LEU A 8 7.07 3.87 13.32
C LEU A 8 7.39 4.99 12.32
N LEU A 9 8.21 4.71 11.30
CA LEU A 9 8.52 5.68 10.25
C LEU A 9 7.28 6.08 9.45
N TYR A 10 6.35 5.16 9.18
CA TYR A 10 5.06 5.51 8.59
C TYR A 10 4.23 6.41 9.51
N GLU A 11 4.31 6.22 10.83
CA GLU A 11 3.59 7.07 11.78
C GLU A 11 4.20 8.48 11.90
N LEU A 12 5.52 8.61 11.84
CA LEU A 12 6.22 9.87 12.05
C LEU A 12 6.46 10.67 10.76
N GLY A 13 6.70 9.98 9.65
CA GLY A 13 7.18 10.57 8.41
C GLY A 13 6.04 11.09 7.52
N PRO A 14 6.09 12.36 7.07
CA PRO A 14 5.17 12.85 6.06
C PRO A 14 5.50 12.21 4.70
N MET A 15 4.48 11.91 3.90
CA MET A 15 4.66 11.42 2.52
C MET A 15 4.33 12.52 1.51
N ASN A 16 5.01 12.48 0.38
CA ASN A 16 4.70 13.35 -0.76
C ASN A 16 3.96 12.56 -1.82
N LEU A 17 3.07 13.23 -2.54
CA LEU A 17 2.49 12.68 -3.75
C LEU A 17 3.60 12.43 -4.78
N THR A 18 3.51 11.28 -5.44
CA THR A 18 4.26 10.99 -6.66
C THR A 18 3.97 12.01 -7.74
N GLU A 19 2.69 12.38 -7.90
CA GLU A 19 2.21 13.35 -8.88
C GLU A 19 1.14 14.25 -8.26
N GLN A 20 1.26 15.57 -8.44
CA GLN A 20 0.38 16.55 -7.81
C GLN A 20 -1.07 16.46 -8.31
N GLN A 21 -1.28 15.95 -9.53
CA GLN A 21 -2.59 15.83 -10.16
C GLN A 21 -3.39 14.59 -9.73
N VAL A 22 -2.78 13.62 -9.03
CA VAL A 22 -3.43 12.36 -8.63
C VAL A 22 -4.77 12.58 -7.90
N PRO A 23 -4.90 13.50 -6.93
CA PRO A 23 -6.19 13.73 -6.27
C PRO A 23 -7.29 14.19 -7.24
N ALA A 24 -6.95 15.04 -8.23
CA ALA A 24 -7.91 15.49 -9.23
C ALA A 24 -8.31 14.37 -10.19
N LEU A 25 -7.34 13.55 -10.61
CA LEU A 25 -7.59 12.38 -11.46
C LEU A 25 -8.55 11.39 -10.80
N LEU A 26 -8.31 11.04 -9.53
CA LEU A 26 -9.17 10.15 -8.77
C LEU A 26 -10.58 10.72 -8.63
N ARG A 27 -10.74 12.02 -8.32
CA ARG A 27 -12.06 12.66 -8.29
C ARG A 27 -12.80 12.55 -9.63
N ASN A 28 -12.12 12.79 -10.74
CA ASN A 28 -12.73 12.68 -12.06
C ASN A 28 -13.20 11.25 -12.34
N TRP A 29 -12.43 10.23 -11.97
CA TRP A 29 -12.84 8.83 -12.11
C TRP A 29 -14.05 8.48 -11.25
N GLN A 30 -14.10 8.97 -10.01
CA GLN A 30 -15.28 8.81 -9.14
C GLN A 30 -16.51 9.47 -9.75
N SER A 31 -16.40 10.73 -10.23
CA SER A 31 -17.52 11.45 -10.86
C SER A 31 -17.99 10.81 -12.17
N ALA A 32 -17.11 10.09 -12.86
CA ALA A 32 -17.46 9.31 -14.05
C ALA A 32 -18.07 7.93 -13.72
N GLY A 33 -18.26 7.59 -12.43
CA GLY A 33 -18.91 6.35 -12.00
C GLY A 33 -18.00 5.12 -11.96
N ASN A 34 -16.68 5.30 -12.04
CA ASN A 34 -15.74 4.17 -11.96
C ASN A 34 -15.58 3.70 -10.53
N THR A 35 -15.58 2.38 -10.31
CA THR A 35 -15.19 1.79 -9.03
C THR A 35 -13.68 1.92 -8.82
N LEU A 36 -13.27 2.33 -7.62
CA LEU A 36 -11.87 2.50 -7.22
C LEU A 36 -11.48 1.54 -6.09
N LEU A 37 -10.28 0.98 -6.23
CA LEU A 37 -9.64 0.13 -5.23
C LEU A 37 -8.17 0.56 -5.07
N LEU A 38 -7.83 1.11 -3.90
CA LEU A 38 -6.45 1.34 -3.50
C LEU A 38 -5.88 0.07 -2.88
N LEU A 39 -4.84 -0.49 -3.49
CA LEU A 39 -4.27 -1.79 -3.10
C LEU A 39 -2.82 -1.65 -2.64
N THR A 40 -2.57 -1.85 -1.34
CA THR A 40 -1.24 -1.68 -0.74
C THR A 40 -0.72 -2.93 -0.06
N SER A 41 0.59 -3.17 -0.18
CA SER A 41 1.32 -4.22 0.52
C SER A 41 1.54 -3.92 2.01
N ARG A 42 1.13 -2.75 2.50
CA ARG A 42 1.18 -2.42 3.94
C ARG A 42 0.26 -3.34 4.74
N ALA A 43 0.63 -3.59 5.99
CA ALA A 43 -0.19 -4.37 6.93
C ALA A 43 -1.36 -3.54 7.50
N PRO A 44 -2.47 -4.17 7.92
CA PRO A 44 -3.60 -3.47 8.56
C PRO A 44 -3.23 -2.57 9.75
N LYS A 45 -2.20 -2.95 10.53
CA LYS A 45 -1.67 -2.11 11.63
C LYS A 45 -1.20 -0.72 11.17
N ASN A 46 -0.82 -0.55 9.90
CA ASN A 46 -0.35 0.70 9.31
C ASN A 46 -1.47 1.50 8.63
N ARG A 47 -2.74 1.11 8.81
CA ARG A 47 -3.90 1.80 8.24
C ARG A 47 -3.98 3.26 8.67
N PRO A 48 -3.87 3.61 9.96
CA PRO A 48 -4.01 5.00 10.39
C PRO A 48 -2.99 5.93 9.73
N ALA A 49 -1.71 5.55 9.69
CA ALA A 49 -0.69 6.29 8.96
C ALA A 49 -1.02 6.46 7.47
N THR A 50 -1.51 5.39 6.82
CA THR A 50 -1.81 5.43 5.38
C THR A 50 -3.00 6.34 5.08
N GLU A 51 -4.09 6.20 5.84
CA GLU A 51 -5.28 7.04 5.69
C GLU A 51 -4.99 8.51 6.03
N ARG A 52 -4.16 8.77 7.05
CA ARG A 52 -3.69 10.12 7.37
C ARG A 52 -3.03 10.80 6.18
N GLU A 53 -2.09 10.12 5.50
CA GLU A 53 -1.40 10.70 4.34
C GLU A 53 -2.33 10.85 3.13
N LEU A 54 -3.24 9.91 2.89
CA LEU A 54 -4.26 10.05 1.84
C LEU A 54 -5.15 11.28 2.09
N LEU A 55 -5.66 11.44 3.31
CA LEU A 55 -6.50 12.56 3.72
C LEU A 55 -5.75 13.89 3.64
N ARG A 56 -4.49 13.93 4.08
CA ARG A 56 -3.63 15.11 3.99
C ARG A 56 -3.49 15.63 2.56
N HIS A 57 -3.50 14.72 1.57
CA HIS A 57 -3.42 15.04 0.15
C HIS A 57 -4.78 15.13 -0.55
N GLY A 58 -5.88 15.14 0.22
CA GLY A 58 -7.23 15.25 -0.32
C GLY A 58 -7.67 14.05 -1.16
N ILE A 59 -7.09 12.88 -0.90
CA ILE A 59 -7.47 11.61 -1.52
C ILE A 59 -8.50 10.92 -0.61
N ASP A 60 -9.74 10.89 -1.07
CA ASP A 60 -10.81 10.06 -0.52
C ASP A 60 -11.50 9.36 -1.69
N VAL A 61 -11.46 8.02 -1.68
CA VAL A 61 -12.07 7.16 -2.70
C VAL A 61 -13.33 6.44 -2.19
N SER A 62 -13.78 6.75 -0.97
CA SER A 62 -14.84 6.00 -0.30
C SER A 62 -16.18 6.02 -1.02
N GLN A 63 -16.47 7.07 -1.79
CA GLN A 63 -17.71 7.20 -2.57
C GLN A 63 -17.76 6.26 -3.77
N ALA A 64 -16.60 5.83 -4.27
CA ALA A 64 -16.48 4.92 -5.39
C ALA A 64 -15.83 3.58 -5.00
N ALA A 65 -15.77 3.29 -3.70
CA ALA A 65 -15.19 2.05 -3.21
C ALA A 65 -15.91 0.83 -3.81
N LEU A 66 -15.17 -0.25 -4.05
CA LEU A 66 -15.75 -1.54 -4.40
C LEU A 66 -16.70 -2.00 -3.27
N THR A 67 -17.97 -2.19 -3.58
CA THR A 67 -19.01 -2.69 -2.66
C THR A 67 -19.51 -4.07 -3.12
N PRO A 68 -20.07 -4.90 -2.22
CA PRO A 68 -20.76 -6.12 -2.61
C PRO A 68 -21.97 -5.83 -3.51
N VAL A 69 -22.49 -6.85 -4.19
CA VAL A 69 -23.65 -6.72 -5.11
C VAL A 69 -24.89 -6.06 -4.50
N ASP A 70 -25.09 -6.22 -3.19
CA ASP A 70 -26.16 -5.60 -2.41
C ASP A 70 -25.92 -4.13 -2.05
N ASN A 71 -24.78 -3.57 -2.45
CA ASN A 71 -24.31 -2.20 -2.17
C ASN A 71 -24.14 -1.88 -0.68
N THR A 72 -23.94 -2.89 0.16
CA THR A 72 -23.56 -2.67 1.56
C THR A 72 -22.17 -2.06 1.67
N ASN A 73 -21.88 -1.39 2.80
CA ASN A 73 -20.54 -0.85 3.08
C ASN A 73 -19.62 -1.98 3.59
N PRO A 74 -18.64 -2.45 2.79
CA PRO A 74 -17.82 -3.59 3.19
C PRO A 74 -16.76 -3.19 4.21
N VAL A 75 -16.60 -4.02 5.23
CA VAL A 75 -15.47 -4.02 6.15
C VAL A 75 -15.00 -5.46 6.30
N TYR A 76 -13.89 -5.79 5.64
CA TYR A 76 -13.27 -7.10 5.76
C TYR A 76 -12.00 -7.01 6.59
N ARG A 77 -11.81 -7.97 7.50
CA ARG A 77 -10.56 -8.17 8.22
C ARG A 77 -10.34 -9.65 8.42
N GLU A 78 -9.47 -10.21 7.58
CA GLU A 78 -9.28 -11.65 7.49
C GLU A 78 -7.82 -12.02 7.73
N LYS A 79 -7.61 -13.24 8.19
CA LYS A 79 -6.28 -13.88 8.18
C LYS A 79 -6.28 -14.96 7.11
N LEU A 80 -5.78 -14.60 5.93
CA LEU A 80 -5.51 -15.56 4.84
C LEU A 80 -4.14 -16.18 5.09
N GLU A 81 -3.22 -16.13 4.11
CA GLU A 81 -1.80 -16.40 4.38
C GLU A 81 -1.24 -15.40 5.40
N ARG A 82 -1.64 -14.13 5.28
CA ARG A 82 -1.33 -13.04 6.21
C ARG A 82 -2.58 -12.23 6.52
N GLU A 83 -2.49 -11.38 7.54
CA GLU A 83 -3.59 -10.48 7.88
C GLU A 83 -3.85 -9.50 6.72
N MET A 84 -5.11 -9.29 6.41
CA MET A 84 -5.55 -8.27 5.45
C MET A 84 -6.69 -7.44 6.03
N SER A 85 -6.87 -6.23 5.50
CA SER A 85 -8.08 -5.44 5.75
C SER A 85 -8.56 -4.76 4.49
N TYR A 86 -9.87 -4.65 4.31
CA TYR A 86 -10.48 -3.80 3.29
C TYR A 86 -11.61 -2.99 3.91
N SER A 87 -11.57 -1.69 3.68
CA SER A 87 -12.65 -0.78 4.01
C SER A 87 -12.47 0.53 3.25
N ARG A 88 -13.58 1.19 2.91
CA ARG A 88 -13.60 2.52 2.28
C ARG A 88 -12.71 2.65 1.04
N GLY A 89 -12.62 1.58 0.24
CA GLY A 89 -11.82 1.56 -0.99
C GLY A 89 -10.32 1.33 -0.77
N LEU A 90 -9.85 1.12 0.46
CA LEU A 90 -8.44 0.82 0.76
C LEU A 90 -8.28 -0.64 1.23
N MET A 91 -7.54 -1.43 0.45
CA MET A 91 -7.15 -2.80 0.75
C MET A 91 -5.67 -2.87 1.16
N MET A 92 -5.42 -3.50 2.30
CA MET A 92 -4.10 -3.68 2.90
C MET A 92 -3.79 -5.18 2.99
N THR A 93 -2.72 -5.63 2.33
CA THR A 93 -2.50 -7.05 2.05
C THR A 93 -1.28 -7.67 2.74
N THR A 94 -0.51 -6.90 3.52
CA THR A 94 0.69 -7.41 4.22
C THR A 94 1.67 -8.13 3.27
N GLY A 95 1.83 -7.58 2.06
CA GLY A 95 2.74 -8.11 1.04
C GLY A 95 2.25 -9.33 0.29
N MET A 96 1.01 -9.78 0.50
CA MET A 96 0.41 -10.85 -0.33
C MET A 96 0.29 -10.41 -1.79
N ASN A 97 0.30 -11.39 -2.70
CA ASN A 97 0.22 -11.19 -4.14
C ASN A 97 -1.02 -10.38 -4.54
N LYS A 98 -0.82 -9.23 -5.21
CA LYS A 98 -1.89 -8.30 -5.56
C LYS A 98 -2.92 -8.88 -6.54
N GLY A 99 -2.49 -9.74 -7.47
CA GLY A 99 -3.39 -10.42 -8.41
C GLY A 99 -4.36 -11.34 -7.68
N THR A 100 -3.86 -12.17 -6.76
CA THR A 100 -4.67 -13.06 -5.93
C THR A 100 -5.58 -12.28 -4.98
N MET A 101 -5.10 -11.17 -4.40
CA MET A 101 -5.93 -10.35 -3.50
C MET A 101 -7.05 -9.61 -4.24
N LEU A 102 -6.81 -9.18 -5.49
CA LEU A 102 -7.85 -8.63 -6.36
C LEU A 102 -8.91 -9.68 -6.68
N GLU A 103 -8.51 -10.91 -7.02
CA GLU A 103 -9.44 -12.01 -7.24
C GLU A 103 -10.27 -12.31 -5.99
N TRP A 104 -9.61 -12.39 -4.83
CA TRP A 104 -10.26 -12.62 -3.55
C TRP A 104 -11.36 -11.59 -3.26
N ILE A 105 -11.06 -10.30 -3.41
CA ILE A 105 -12.05 -9.25 -3.06
C ILE A 105 -13.21 -9.19 -4.07
N LEU A 106 -12.96 -9.49 -5.35
CA LEU A 106 -14.02 -9.56 -6.35
C LEU A 106 -14.95 -10.75 -6.09
N ASN A 107 -14.40 -11.90 -5.71
CA ASN A 107 -15.19 -13.05 -5.26
C ASN A 107 -15.98 -12.75 -3.98
N ALA A 108 -15.35 -12.12 -2.98
CA ALA A 108 -16.00 -11.77 -1.71
C ALA A 108 -17.12 -10.73 -1.85
N THR A 109 -17.05 -9.90 -2.89
CA THR A 109 -18.07 -8.89 -3.21
C THR A 109 -19.07 -9.36 -4.26
N GLU A 110 -18.84 -10.55 -4.83
CA GLU A 110 -19.60 -11.09 -5.98
C GLU A 110 -19.64 -10.12 -7.18
N ARG A 111 -18.62 -9.26 -7.31
CA ARG A 111 -18.53 -8.27 -8.38
C ARG A 111 -17.74 -8.80 -9.56
N GLN A 112 -18.20 -8.43 -10.74
CA GLN A 112 -17.53 -8.68 -12.01
C GLN A 112 -17.43 -7.37 -12.78
N PHE A 113 -16.36 -7.22 -13.54
CA PHE A 113 -16.11 -6.04 -14.37
C PHE A 113 -15.74 -6.50 -15.78
N ASP A 114 -16.27 -5.79 -16.78
CA ASP A 114 -15.91 -6.00 -18.18
C ASP A 114 -14.45 -5.61 -18.44
N ALA A 115 -13.95 -4.60 -17.71
CA ALA A 115 -12.59 -4.11 -17.80
C ALA A 115 -12.04 -3.69 -16.43
N ILE A 116 -10.74 -3.92 -16.23
CA ILE A 116 -10.00 -3.47 -15.05
C ILE A 116 -8.73 -2.76 -15.51
N VAL A 117 -8.46 -1.59 -14.94
CA VAL A 117 -7.20 -0.88 -15.12
C VAL A 117 -6.37 -0.99 -13.85
N PHE A 118 -5.21 -1.62 -13.93
CA PHE A 118 -4.27 -1.75 -12.83
C PHE A 118 -3.04 -0.88 -13.07
N VAL A 119 -2.64 -0.10 -12.06
CA VAL A 119 -1.48 0.80 -12.12
C VAL A 119 -0.62 0.57 -10.89
N ASP A 120 0.66 0.26 -11.08
CA ASP A 120 1.62 0.02 -10.01
C ASP A 120 3.03 0.39 -10.46
N ASP A 121 3.87 0.81 -9.52
CA ASP A 121 5.27 1.17 -9.78
C ASP A 121 6.23 -0.03 -9.66
N SER A 122 5.78 -1.15 -9.08
CA SER A 122 6.63 -2.33 -8.92
C SER A 122 6.49 -3.28 -10.11
N HIS A 123 7.60 -3.53 -10.82
CA HIS A 123 7.65 -4.53 -11.88
C HIS A 123 7.15 -5.92 -11.44
N THR A 124 7.51 -6.38 -10.23
CA THR A 124 7.03 -7.65 -9.70
C THR A 124 5.51 -7.67 -9.48
N ASN A 125 4.90 -6.55 -9.07
CA ASN A 125 3.44 -6.48 -8.96
C ASN A 125 2.76 -6.55 -10.33
N ILE A 126 3.39 -5.96 -11.35
CA ILE A 126 2.91 -6.00 -12.74
C ILE A 126 2.91 -7.45 -13.26
N GLU A 127 4.03 -8.16 -13.13
CA GLU A 127 4.11 -9.59 -13.52
C GLU A 127 3.14 -10.47 -12.72
N ASN A 128 3.03 -10.24 -11.41
CA ASN A 128 2.10 -10.99 -10.57
C ASN A 128 0.63 -10.78 -10.97
N MET A 129 0.26 -9.55 -11.34
CA MET A 129 -1.08 -9.23 -11.81
C MET A 129 -1.35 -9.89 -13.17
N ASP A 130 -0.42 -9.76 -14.12
CA ASP A 130 -0.54 -10.34 -15.45
C ASP A 130 -0.67 -11.87 -15.39
N ASN A 131 0.22 -12.53 -14.63
CA ASN A 131 0.19 -13.98 -14.45
C ASN A 131 -1.12 -14.48 -13.85
N ALA A 132 -1.69 -13.74 -12.88
CA ALA A 132 -2.95 -14.10 -12.24
C ALA A 132 -4.17 -13.85 -13.13
N TRP A 133 -4.13 -12.84 -14.02
CA TRP A 133 -5.32 -12.37 -14.75
C TRP A 133 -5.36 -12.69 -16.24
N GLN A 134 -4.27 -13.15 -16.85
CA GLN A 134 -4.17 -13.46 -18.29
C GLN A 134 -5.18 -14.51 -18.80
N GLN A 135 -5.72 -15.37 -17.93
CA GLN A 135 -6.71 -16.41 -18.29
C GLN A 135 -8.16 -15.99 -17.99
N HIS A 136 -8.38 -14.79 -17.44
CA HIS A 136 -9.72 -14.27 -17.18
C HIS A 136 -10.31 -13.61 -18.44
N ASN A 137 -11.64 -13.60 -18.56
CA ASN A 137 -12.35 -12.96 -19.68
C ASN A 137 -12.47 -11.42 -19.54
N THR A 138 -11.93 -10.85 -18.46
CA THR A 138 -11.95 -9.40 -18.20
C THR A 138 -10.90 -8.67 -19.04
N ASP A 139 -11.24 -7.53 -19.66
CA ASP A 139 -10.27 -6.64 -20.32
C ASP A 139 -9.35 -6.00 -19.27
N MET A 140 -8.25 -6.67 -18.96
CA MET A 140 -7.26 -6.24 -17.99
C MET A 140 -6.18 -5.38 -18.66
N ARG A 141 -6.07 -4.12 -18.26
CA ARG A 141 -5.03 -3.18 -18.72
C ARG A 141 -4.08 -2.87 -17.59
N ILE A 142 -2.83 -3.29 -17.73
CA ILE A 142 -1.81 -3.17 -16.69
C ILE A 142 -0.77 -2.11 -17.10
N PHE A 143 -0.57 -1.11 -16.25
CA PHE A 143 0.38 -0.02 -16.47
C PHE A 143 1.48 -0.04 -15.42
N HIS A 144 2.72 -0.26 -15.88
CA HIS A 144 3.92 -0.11 -15.06
C HIS A 144 4.32 1.36 -14.97
N TYR A 145 4.10 1.96 -13.82
CA TYR A 145 4.36 3.37 -13.58
C TYR A 145 5.83 3.60 -13.22
N THR A 146 6.60 4.19 -14.15
CA THR A 146 8.08 4.31 -14.01
C THR A 146 8.58 5.73 -13.80
N HIS A 147 7.70 6.73 -13.72
CA HIS A 147 8.07 8.15 -13.72
C HIS A 147 9.02 8.52 -12.58
N VAL A 148 8.73 8.09 -11.34
CA VAL A 148 9.58 8.39 -10.16
C VAL A 148 11.00 7.86 -10.33
N GLU A 149 11.12 6.62 -10.82
CA GLU A 149 12.43 6.02 -11.05
C GLU A 149 13.19 6.75 -12.16
N ALA A 150 12.49 7.11 -13.24
CA ALA A 150 13.07 7.85 -14.36
C ALA A 150 13.57 9.23 -13.93
N GLU A 151 12.81 9.96 -13.12
CA GLU A 151 13.23 11.26 -12.58
C GLU A 151 14.45 11.13 -11.66
N ARG A 152 14.47 10.14 -10.77
CA ARG A 152 15.63 9.90 -9.89
C ARG A 152 16.88 9.58 -10.71
N LYS A 153 16.78 8.67 -11.69
CA LYS A 153 17.87 8.34 -12.61
C LYS A 153 18.35 9.58 -13.38
N LYS A 154 17.44 10.42 -13.86
CA LYS A 154 17.79 11.66 -14.58
C LYS A 154 18.53 12.66 -13.70
N LEU A 155 18.12 12.80 -12.43
CA LEU A 155 18.71 13.75 -11.49
C LEU A 155 20.04 13.26 -10.90
N GLN A 156 20.21 11.96 -10.72
CA GLN A 156 21.28 11.37 -9.88
C GLN A 156 22.12 10.30 -10.60
N GLY A 157 21.81 9.97 -11.86
CA GLY A 157 22.43 8.89 -12.62
C GLY A 157 21.93 7.48 -12.24
N GLN A 158 21.30 7.34 -11.08
CA GLN A 158 20.74 6.09 -10.55
C GLN A 158 19.57 6.38 -9.60
N VAL A 159 18.81 5.35 -9.24
CA VAL A 159 17.64 5.51 -8.33
C VAL A 159 18.06 5.82 -6.90
N LEU A 160 19.17 5.22 -6.46
CA LEU A 160 19.77 5.40 -5.15
C LEU A 160 21.28 5.44 -5.31
N THR A 161 21.91 6.52 -4.87
CA THR A 161 23.36 6.66 -4.90
C THR A 161 24.02 6.01 -3.69
N GLU A 162 25.29 5.62 -3.80
CA GLU A 162 26.06 5.06 -2.69
C GLU A 162 26.09 6.03 -1.50
N VAL A 163 26.32 7.33 -1.74
CA VAL A 163 26.29 8.37 -0.70
C VAL A 163 24.92 8.45 0.00
N GLN A 164 23.82 8.32 -0.75
CA GLN A 164 22.48 8.27 -0.16
C GLN A 164 22.27 6.98 0.65
N ALA A 165 22.73 5.84 0.15
CA ALA A 165 22.63 4.56 0.85
C ALA A 165 23.42 4.59 2.16
N GLU A 166 24.65 5.10 2.15
CA GLU A 166 25.48 5.30 3.34
C GLU A 166 24.82 6.26 4.33
N ARG A 167 24.26 7.38 3.84
CA ARG A 167 23.52 8.31 4.69
C ARG A 167 22.31 7.64 5.34
N MET A 168 21.52 6.89 4.57
CA MET A 168 20.35 6.15 5.08
C MET A 168 20.78 5.12 6.14
N ALA A 169 21.88 4.40 5.92
CA ALA A 169 22.43 3.46 6.89
C ALA A 169 22.86 4.15 8.18
N ASN A 170 23.55 5.30 8.07
CA ASN A 170 23.99 6.10 9.22
C ASN A 170 22.80 6.68 10.00
N ASP A 171 21.80 7.21 9.30
CA ASP A 171 20.59 7.77 9.92
C ASP A 171 19.76 6.67 10.61
N TYR A 172 19.68 5.47 10.01
CA TYR A 172 19.08 4.30 10.64
C TYR A 172 19.85 3.87 11.90
N ALA A 173 21.18 3.82 11.84
CA ALA A 173 22.01 3.48 12.99
C ALA A 173 21.82 4.46 14.16
N LYS A 174 21.75 5.77 13.86
CA LYS A 174 21.44 6.81 14.85
C LYS A 174 20.04 6.62 15.46
N LEU A 175 19.03 6.40 14.61
CA LEU A 175 17.66 6.17 15.07
C LEU A 175 17.57 4.98 16.03
N ILE A 176 18.15 3.84 15.66
CA ILE A 176 18.14 2.64 16.50
C ILE A 176 18.91 2.87 17.80
N ALA A 177 20.05 3.57 17.76
CA ALA A 177 20.79 3.93 18.98
C ALA A 177 19.95 4.81 19.92
N THR A 178 19.27 5.84 19.39
CA THR A 178 18.38 6.70 20.17
C THR A 178 17.22 5.91 20.76
N LEU A 179 16.54 5.08 19.96
CA LEU A 179 15.44 4.25 20.43
C LEU A 179 15.89 3.31 21.54
N ASN A 180 17.03 2.63 21.40
CA ASN A 180 17.56 1.74 22.42
C ASN A 180 17.99 2.48 23.69
N SER A 181 18.42 3.74 23.60
CA SER A 181 18.76 4.54 24.79
C SER A 181 17.53 4.98 25.60
N ILE A 182 16.39 5.19 24.94
CA ILE A 182 15.14 5.64 25.57
C ILE A 182 14.30 4.43 26.00
N PHE A 183 14.25 3.40 25.16
CA PHE A 183 13.49 2.17 25.34
C PHE A 183 14.43 0.96 25.24
N PRO A 184 15.28 0.71 26.26
CA PRO A 184 16.15 -0.44 26.26
C PRO A 184 15.33 -1.74 26.17
N ALA A 185 15.92 -2.77 25.57
CA ALA A 185 15.32 -4.09 25.53
C ALA A 185 14.93 -4.51 26.95
N ARG A 186 13.66 -4.86 27.15
CA ARG A 186 13.18 -5.30 28.45
C ARG A 186 13.75 -6.69 28.71
N GLN A 187 14.73 -6.79 29.62
CA GLN A 187 15.27 -8.07 30.05
C GLN A 187 14.19 -8.79 30.84
N ASN A 188 13.67 -9.89 30.29
CA ASN A 188 12.55 -10.57 30.90
C ASN A 188 12.72 -12.08 31.00
N ASP A 189 13.88 -12.67 30.67
CA ASP A 189 14.16 -14.12 30.83
C ASP A 189 13.00 -15.06 30.41
N GLY A 190 12.18 -14.65 29.43
CA GLY A 190 10.99 -15.39 28.97
C GLY A 190 9.68 -15.15 29.75
N GLN A 191 9.64 -14.29 30.77
CA GLN A 191 8.43 -13.92 31.51
C GLN A 191 7.69 -12.77 30.82
N CYS A 192 6.35 -12.82 30.81
CA CYS A 192 5.53 -11.73 30.27
C CYS A 192 5.44 -10.58 31.29
N LEU A 193 5.47 -9.34 30.81
CA LEU A 193 5.25 -8.14 31.64
C LEU A 193 3.76 -7.99 31.92
N GLY A 194 3.29 -8.67 32.96
CA GLY A 194 1.89 -8.59 33.39
C GLY A 194 1.41 -9.78 34.23
N GLN A 195 2.29 -10.38 35.04
CA GLN A 195 1.87 -11.23 36.16
C GLN A 195 2.18 -10.52 37.47
#